data_AF-A0A936KVW0-F1
#
_entry.id   AF-A0A936KVW0-F1
#
_cell.length_a   1.000
_cell.length_b   1.000
_cell.length_c   1.000
_cell.angle_alpha   90.00
_cell.angle_beta   90.00
_cell.angle_gamma   90.00
#
_symmetry.space_group_name_H-M   'P 1'
#
loop_
_entity.id
_entity.type
_entity.pdbx_description
1 polymer ?
#
loop_
_entity_poly.entity_id
_entity_poly.type
_entity_poly.pdbx_seq_one_letter_code
_entity_poly.pdbx_strand_id
1 'polypeptide(L)'
;MEQKIEIINNWNLSKFFKELESGLIRIPRFQRGYIWEKSKITKLLNSIYAQYPIGSIFLWLAPKEYKNYIRDWKELGLPDDTNQNEYQFILDGQQRITSLYITLKGKLFEEQDYRTICFHLEKREFTVSKAKTMKHEIPAWKLLDPIAYGEILADYAIVDREKKTNFASIWRECHEIFVNYPLSIVRTINNNLDDVVEIFERINQGGKRLTAFDLVQASTWSPNFDLNENIQKLNNSFDSEKYGKLQDKTIVFALCLNIFNNYNNLIQLQLDASNCKKVWSKTAKSIKQSIDFIKSMGIKDDFTPYHTLIPMIQFYFYKLTDEEIIESHRKELEKWFWNAKFSNRYSGTSTANLKEDCAWILDILK
;
A
#
# COMPACT_ATOMS: atom_id res chain seq x y z
N MET A 1 18.01 -19.67 15.61
CA MET A 1 17.44 -18.62 14.74
C MET A 1 16.12 -19.14 14.24
N GLU A 2 15.02 -18.44 14.52
CA GLU A 2 13.74 -18.78 13.88
C GLU A 2 13.77 -18.34 12.42
N GLN A 3 13.31 -19.22 11.54
CA GLN A 3 13.23 -18.94 10.11
C GLN A 3 12.09 -17.95 9.84
N LYS A 4 12.43 -16.74 9.38
CA LYS A 4 11.47 -15.66 9.09
C LYS A 4 10.83 -15.72 7.68
N ILE A 5 11.31 -16.62 6.82
CA ILE A 5 10.87 -16.74 5.42
C ILE A 5 10.53 -18.19 5.11
N GLU A 6 9.36 -18.39 4.52
CA GLU A 6 8.88 -19.68 4.01
C GLU A 6 8.63 -19.57 2.51
N ILE A 7 9.13 -20.55 1.76
CA ILE A 7 8.89 -20.66 0.32
C ILE A 7 7.82 -21.72 0.12
N ILE A 8 6.72 -21.33 -0.51
CA ILE A 8 5.58 -22.20 -0.77
C ILE A 8 5.65 -22.64 -2.24
N ASN A 9 5.93 -23.93 -2.45
CA ASN A 9 6.18 -24.51 -3.78
C ASN A 9 5.01 -25.31 -4.36
N ASN A 10 3.95 -25.54 -3.58
CA ASN A 10 2.84 -26.43 -3.96
C ASN A 10 1.53 -25.67 -4.25
N TRP A 11 1.62 -24.39 -4.60
CA TRP A 11 0.46 -23.57 -4.93
C TRP A 11 0.39 -23.32 -6.43
N ASN A 12 -0.83 -23.40 -6.95
CA ASN A 12 -1.17 -23.00 -8.30
C ASN A 12 -2.18 -21.85 -8.27
N LEU A 13 -2.49 -21.31 -9.45
CA LEU A 13 -3.42 -20.20 -9.62
C LEU A 13 -4.80 -20.48 -9.01
N SER A 14 -5.33 -21.68 -9.25
CA SER A 14 -6.64 -22.11 -8.73
C SER A 14 -6.69 -22.12 -7.21
N LYS A 15 -5.63 -22.63 -6.55
CA LYS A 15 -5.52 -22.62 -5.09
C LYS A 15 -5.41 -21.20 -4.55
N PHE A 16 -4.58 -20.36 -5.17
CA PHE A 16 -4.44 -18.96 -4.74
C PHE A 16 -5.79 -18.22 -4.77
N PHE A 17 -6.58 -18.41 -5.84
CA PHE A 17 -7.91 -17.78 -5.93
C PHE A 17 -8.86 -18.28 -4.85
N LYS A 18 -8.83 -19.57 -4.50
CA LYS A 18 -9.61 -20.09 -3.38
C LYS A 18 -9.22 -19.44 -2.05
N GLU A 19 -7.93 -19.19 -1.82
CA GLU A 19 -7.45 -18.52 -0.60
C GLU A 19 -7.79 -17.02 -0.56
N LEU A 20 -7.90 -16.38 -1.73
CA LEU A 20 -8.42 -15.01 -1.85
C LEU A 20 -9.92 -14.96 -1.54
N GLU A 21 -10.68 -15.91 -2.09
CA GLU A 21 -12.14 -16.05 -1.91
C GLU A 21 -12.53 -16.52 -0.50
N SER A 22 -11.71 -17.35 0.15
CA SER A 22 -11.91 -17.84 1.53
C SER A 22 -11.72 -16.74 2.57
N GLY A 23 -11.07 -15.66 2.18
CA GLY A 23 -10.77 -14.55 3.05
C GLY A 23 -9.39 -14.59 3.71
N LEU A 24 -8.60 -15.63 3.46
CA LEU A 24 -7.27 -15.76 4.06
C LEU A 24 -6.27 -14.76 3.46
N ILE A 25 -6.30 -14.60 2.13
CA ILE A 25 -5.44 -13.63 1.44
C ILE A 25 -6.17 -12.29 1.35
N ARG A 26 -5.41 -11.22 1.65
CA ARG A 26 -5.92 -9.86 1.72
C ARG A 26 -5.05 -8.90 0.92
N ILE A 27 -5.72 -7.97 0.26
CA ILE A 27 -5.06 -6.85 -0.40
C ILE A 27 -4.99 -5.72 0.62
N PRO A 28 -3.80 -5.21 0.96
CA PRO A 28 -3.70 -4.13 1.91
C PRO A 28 -4.12 -2.77 1.32
N ARG A 29 -4.71 -1.89 2.14
CA ARG A 29 -5.10 -0.51 1.75
C ARG A 29 -3.90 0.34 1.35
N PHE A 30 -2.76 0.04 1.95
CA PHE A 30 -1.54 0.81 1.81
C PHE A 30 -0.76 0.56 0.51
N GLN A 31 -1.13 -0.48 -0.26
CA GLN A 31 -0.63 -0.60 -1.62
C GLN A 31 -1.38 0.37 -2.54
N ARG A 32 -0.76 0.75 -3.65
CA ARG A 32 -1.42 1.61 -4.66
C ARG A 32 -2.70 0.98 -5.19
N GLY A 33 -3.63 1.83 -5.63
CA GLY A 33 -4.80 1.42 -6.41
C GLY A 33 -4.42 0.59 -7.64
N TYR A 34 -5.42 -0.03 -8.26
CA TYR A 34 -5.20 -0.81 -9.47
C TYR A 34 -4.98 0.13 -10.67
N ILE A 35 -3.90 -0.10 -11.43
CA ILE A 35 -3.48 0.80 -12.52
C ILE A 35 -3.09 0.04 -13.80
N TRP A 36 -3.35 -1.27 -13.87
CA TRP A 36 -2.96 -2.07 -15.03
C TRP A 36 -3.99 -1.95 -16.14
N GLU A 37 -3.53 -1.54 -17.32
CA GLU A 37 -4.34 -1.55 -18.53
C GLU A 37 -4.50 -2.98 -19.08
N LYS A 38 -5.60 -3.23 -19.80
CA LYS A 38 -5.88 -4.53 -20.45
C LYS A 38 -4.74 -5.04 -21.34
N SER A 39 -4.00 -4.14 -21.99
CA SER A 39 -2.82 -4.46 -22.82
C SER A 39 -1.69 -5.15 -22.04
N LYS A 40 -1.54 -4.81 -20.76
CA LYS A 40 -0.56 -5.40 -19.85
C LYS A 40 -1.06 -6.73 -19.29
N ILE A 41 -2.37 -6.84 -19.08
CA ILE A 41 -3.02 -8.09 -18.64
C ILE A 41 -2.91 -9.16 -19.73
N THR A 42 -3.18 -8.83 -21.00
CA THR A 42 -3.03 -9.79 -22.10
C THR A 42 -1.60 -10.31 -22.23
N LYS A 43 -0.60 -9.44 -22.07
CA LYS A 43 0.82 -9.86 -22.00
C LYS A 43 1.07 -10.83 -20.86
N LEU A 44 0.52 -10.58 -19.67
CA LEU A 44 0.65 -11.48 -18.52
C LEU A 44 0.00 -12.85 -18.78
N LEU A 45 -1.21 -12.88 -19.34
CA LEU A 45 -1.90 -14.12 -19.70
C LEU A 45 -1.13 -14.90 -20.78
N ASN A 46 -0.56 -14.21 -21.77
CA ASN A 46 0.30 -14.80 -22.78
C ASN A 46 1.58 -15.39 -22.18
N SER A 47 2.18 -14.73 -21.18
CA SER A 47 3.32 -15.30 -20.44
C SER A 47 2.93 -16.59 -19.71
N ILE A 48 1.75 -16.65 -19.10
CA ILE A 48 1.24 -17.87 -18.45
C ILE A 48 1.03 -18.99 -19.48
N TYR A 49 0.38 -18.68 -20.61
CA TYR A 49 0.16 -19.66 -21.68
C TYR A 49 1.47 -20.20 -22.27
N ALA A 50 2.48 -19.34 -22.44
CA ALA A 50 3.82 -19.74 -22.85
C ALA A 50 4.64 -20.41 -21.73
N GLN A 51 4.06 -20.60 -20.54
CA GLN A 51 4.71 -21.15 -19.34
C GLN A 51 5.96 -20.37 -18.89
N TYR A 52 5.99 -19.07 -19.18
CA TYR A 52 7.04 -18.16 -18.73
C TYR A 52 6.82 -17.74 -17.27
N PRO A 53 7.89 -17.49 -16.50
CA PRO A 53 7.77 -17.04 -15.12
C PRO A 53 7.13 -15.66 -15.05
N ILE A 54 6.06 -15.52 -14.27
CA ILE A 54 5.38 -14.23 -14.04
C ILE A 54 5.89 -13.48 -12.79
N GLY A 55 7.02 -13.93 -12.21
CA GLY A 55 7.61 -13.43 -10.97
C GLY A 55 6.96 -14.01 -9.71
N SER A 56 7.57 -13.74 -8.55
CA SER A 56 7.08 -14.23 -7.26
C SER A 56 5.98 -13.35 -6.67
N ILE A 57 5.15 -13.93 -5.79
CA ILE A 57 4.18 -13.24 -4.95
C ILE A 57 4.71 -13.24 -3.53
N PHE A 58 4.77 -12.07 -2.91
CA PHE A 58 5.23 -11.93 -1.54
C PHE A 58 4.03 -11.76 -0.62
N LEU A 59 3.95 -12.59 0.41
CA LEU A 59 2.88 -12.58 1.41
C LEU A 59 3.44 -12.30 2.80
N TRP A 60 2.69 -11.56 3.59
CA TRP A 60 2.96 -11.37 5.01
C TRP A 60 1.88 -12.06 5.85
N LEU A 61 2.30 -13.00 6.71
CA LEU A 61 1.42 -13.57 7.72
C LEU A 61 1.25 -12.57 8.87
N ALA A 62 0.08 -11.92 8.91
CA ALA A 62 -0.25 -10.85 9.83
C ALA A 62 -1.24 -11.31 10.89
N PRO A 63 -1.00 -11.00 12.18
CA PRO A 63 -1.98 -11.20 13.25
C PRO A 63 -3.31 -10.47 13.01
N LYS A 64 -4.38 -10.91 13.68
CA LYS A 64 -5.74 -10.33 13.57
C LYS A 64 -5.81 -8.81 13.82
N GLU A 65 -4.91 -8.26 14.63
CA GLU A 65 -4.86 -6.82 14.94
C GLU A 65 -4.70 -5.93 13.69
N TYR A 66 -4.15 -6.47 12.60
CA TYR A 66 -3.93 -5.77 11.34
C TYR A 66 -5.17 -5.74 10.41
N LYS A 67 -6.36 -6.16 10.90
CA LYS A 67 -7.59 -6.16 10.09
C LYS A 67 -7.94 -4.80 9.46
N ASN A 68 -7.60 -3.69 10.12
CA ASN A 68 -7.91 -2.34 9.65
C ASN A 68 -7.15 -1.96 8.36
N TYR A 69 -6.11 -2.73 8.00
CA TYR A 69 -5.36 -2.54 6.76
C TYR A 69 -5.97 -3.29 5.57
N ILE A 70 -7.05 -4.05 5.75
CA ILE A 70 -7.72 -4.74 4.65
C ILE A 70 -8.38 -3.71 3.73
N ARG A 71 -8.05 -3.80 2.44
CA ARG A 71 -8.70 -3.01 1.40
C ARG A 71 -10.05 -3.62 1.05
N ASP A 72 -11.09 -2.80 1.20
CA ASP A 72 -12.44 -3.13 0.72
C ASP A 72 -12.56 -2.74 -0.76
N TRP A 73 -12.60 -3.76 -1.63
CA TRP A 73 -12.91 -3.65 -3.05
C TRP A 73 -14.18 -4.45 -3.34
N LYS A 74 -15.33 -3.82 -3.11
CA LYS A 74 -16.66 -4.42 -3.26
C LYS A 74 -16.88 -5.03 -4.64
N GLU A 75 -16.29 -4.44 -5.68
CA GLU A 75 -16.37 -4.92 -7.06
C GLU A 75 -15.77 -6.32 -7.23
N LEU A 76 -14.79 -6.70 -6.40
CA LEU A 76 -14.22 -8.05 -6.44
C LEU A 76 -15.17 -9.09 -5.83
N GLY A 77 -16.06 -8.69 -4.93
CA GLY A 77 -16.94 -9.58 -4.19
C GLY A 77 -16.18 -10.51 -3.24
N LEU A 78 -15.09 -10.02 -2.66
CA LEU A 78 -14.34 -10.73 -1.62
C LEU A 78 -15.02 -10.51 -0.25
N PRO A 79 -14.90 -11.46 0.69
CA PRO A 79 -15.55 -11.33 1.99
C PRO A 79 -14.94 -10.21 2.85
N ASP A 80 -15.79 -9.38 3.46
CA ASP A 80 -15.43 -8.18 4.25
C ASP A 80 -14.57 -8.47 5.48
N ASP A 81 -14.94 -9.49 6.27
CA ASP A 81 -14.19 -9.96 7.43
C ASP A 81 -14.56 -11.42 7.68
N THR A 82 -13.64 -12.33 7.35
CA THR A 82 -13.68 -13.67 7.91
C THR A 82 -12.95 -13.53 9.23
N ASN A 83 -13.64 -13.78 10.34
CA ASN A 83 -13.22 -13.55 11.74
C ASN A 83 -11.98 -14.40 12.16
N GLN A 84 -10.99 -14.50 11.29
CA GLN A 84 -9.81 -15.34 11.30
C GLN A 84 -8.82 -14.82 12.35
N ASN A 85 -8.00 -15.74 12.87
CA ASN A 85 -6.96 -15.41 13.84
C ASN A 85 -5.77 -14.69 13.19
N GLU A 86 -5.63 -14.81 11.88
CA GLU A 86 -4.47 -14.37 11.10
C GLU A 86 -4.89 -14.16 9.63
N TYR A 87 -4.19 -13.25 8.95
CA TYR A 87 -4.40 -12.89 7.55
C TYR A 87 -3.08 -13.03 6.76
N GLN A 88 -3.18 -13.17 5.45
CA GLN A 88 -2.02 -13.12 4.54
C GLN A 88 -2.11 -11.89 3.63
N PHE A 89 -1.38 -10.82 3.96
CA PHE A 89 -1.34 -9.61 3.14
C PHE A 89 -0.39 -9.77 1.95
N ILE A 90 -0.85 -9.38 0.76
CA ILE A 90 0.00 -9.30 -0.42
C ILE A 90 0.95 -8.11 -0.28
N LEU A 91 2.27 -8.36 -0.21
CA LEU A 91 3.30 -7.32 -0.16
C LEU A 91 3.80 -6.92 -1.56
N ASP A 92 3.90 -7.89 -2.47
CA ASP A 92 4.21 -7.67 -3.88
C ASP A 92 3.45 -8.67 -4.76
N GLY A 93 3.18 -8.26 -6.00
CA GLY A 93 2.40 -9.03 -6.96
C GLY A 93 0.91 -8.70 -6.98
N GLN A 94 0.47 -7.69 -6.21
CA GLN A 94 -0.94 -7.24 -6.18
C GLN A 94 -1.51 -7.05 -7.58
N GLN A 95 -0.85 -6.24 -8.41
CA GLN A 95 -1.37 -5.90 -9.73
C GLN A 95 -1.48 -7.13 -10.64
N ARG A 96 -0.53 -8.08 -10.53
CA ARG A 96 -0.53 -9.33 -11.31
C ARG A 96 -1.72 -10.21 -10.88
N ILE A 97 -1.82 -10.51 -9.58
CA ILE A 97 -2.87 -11.37 -9.04
C ILE A 97 -4.26 -10.76 -9.24
N THR A 98 -4.44 -9.47 -8.95
CA THR A 98 -5.72 -8.78 -9.19
C THR A 98 -6.11 -8.84 -10.67
N SER A 99 -5.16 -8.62 -11.60
CA SER A 99 -5.43 -8.73 -13.05
C SER A 99 -5.88 -10.12 -13.46
N LEU A 100 -5.22 -11.16 -12.95
CA LEU A 100 -5.59 -12.54 -13.22
C LEU A 100 -6.98 -12.86 -12.64
N TYR A 101 -7.24 -12.42 -11.41
CA TYR A 101 -8.51 -12.67 -10.74
C TYR A 101 -9.68 -12.01 -11.47
N ILE A 102 -9.62 -10.69 -11.75
CA ILE A 102 -10.72 -9.98 -12.41
C ILE A 102 -10.99 -10.49 -13.82
N THR A 103 -9.95 -10.92 -14.54
CA THR A 103 -10.08 -11.45 -15.91
C THR A 103 -10.66 -12.86 -15.89
N LEU A 104 -10.09 -13.76 -15.10
CA LEU A 104 -10.47 -15.18 -15.09
C LEU A 104 -11.78 -15.44 -14.33
N LYS A 105 -12.25 -14.49 -13.52
CA LYS A 105 -13.59 -14.50 -12.90
C LYS A 105 -14.60 -13.62 -13.64
N GLY A 106 -14.20 -12.96 -14.73
CA GLY A 106 -15.11 -12.18 -15.58
C GLY A 106 -15.78 -11.00 -14.87
N LYS A 107 -15.01 -10.21 -14.12
CA LYS A 107 -15.51 -9.12 -13.28
C LYS A 107 -15.52 -7.77 -14.03
N LEU A 108 -16.47 -6.92 -13.64
CA LEU A 108 -16.39 -5.46 -13.86
C LEU A 108 -15.59 -4.88 -12.70
N PHE A 109 -14.58 -4.04 -12.98
CA PHE A 109 -13.72 -3.50 -11.94
C PHE A 109 -13.20 -2.12 -12.36
N GLU A 110 -13.30 -1.11 -11.47
CA GLU A 110 -12.90 0.29 -11.76
C GLU A 110 -13.50 0.80 -13.09
N GLU A 111 -14.83 0.63 -13.27
CA GLU A 111 -15.60 0.99 -14.48
C GLU A 111 -15.18 0.29 -15.79
N GLN A 112 -14.26 -0.67 -15.72
CA GLN A 112 -13.79 -1.42 -16.89
C GLN A 112 -14.33 -2.85 -16.93
N ASP A 113 -14.71 -3.29 -18.12
CA ASP A 113 -15.16 -4.67 -18.36
C ASP A 113 -14.01 -5.58 -18.81
N TYR A 114 -13.55 -6.46 -17.92
CA TYR A 114 -12.47 -7.42 -18.20
C TYR A 114 -12.96 -8.69 -18.91
N ARG A 115 -14.27 -8.91 -19.05
CA ARG A 115 -14.84 -10.02 -19.84
C ARG A 115 -14.53 -9.92 -21.33
N THR A 116 -14.06 -8.75 -21.77
CA THR A 116 -13.61 -8.46 -23.14
C THR A 116 -12.27 -9.10 -23.50
N ILE A 117 -11.52 -9.63 -22.54
CA ILE A 117 -10.26 -10.33 -22.80
C ILE A 117 -10.57 -11.77 -23.21
N CYS A 118 -10.14 -12.15 -24.40
CA CYS A 118 -10.42 -13.45 -25.01
C CYS A 118 -9.13 -14.15 -25.44
N PHE A 119 -9.15 -15.48 -25.41
CA PHE A 119 -8.15 -16.33 -26.04
C PHE A 119 -8.53 -16.60 -27.49
N HIS A 120 -7.65 -16.25 -28.42
CA HIS A 120 -7.85 -16.45 -29.85
C HIS A 120 -7.27 -17.80 -30.27
N LEU A 121 -8.11 -18.74 -30.68
CA LEU A 121 -7.70 -20.13 -30.93
C LEU A 121 -6.68 -20.28 -32.07
N GLU A 122 -6.83 -19.53 -33.17
CA GLU A 122 -5.91 -19.63 -34.31
C GLU A 122 -4.53 -19.03 -34.01
N LYS A 123 -4.50 -17.85 -33.38
CA LYS A 123 -3.26 -17.14 -33.01
C LYS A 123 -2.60 -17.69 -31.75
N ARG A 124 -3.36 -18.44 -30.93
CA ARG A 124 -2.95 -18.98 -29.63
C ARG A 124 -2.45 -17.92 -28.67
N GLU A 125 -3.16 -16.79 -28.61
CA GLU A 125 -2.83 -15.66 -27.74
C GLU A 125 -4.09 -15.01 -27.15
N PHE A 126 -3.92 -14.38 -26.01
CA PHE A 126 -4.89 -13.50 -25.38
C PHE A 126 -4.84 -12.11 -26.00
N THR A 127 -6.01 -11.61 -26.41
CA THR A 127 -6.19 -10.27 -26.96
C THR A 127 -7.41 -9.61 -26.33
N VAL A 128 -7.49 -8.28 -26.43
CA VAL A 128 -8.70 -7.53 -26.07
C VAL A 128 -9.62 -7.56 -27.29
N SER A 129 -10.80 -8.16 -27.13
CA SER A 129 -11.76 -8.28 -28.21
C SER A 129 -12.29 -6.90 -28.63
N LYS A 130 -12.26 -6.63 -29.93
CA LYS A 130 -12.69 -5.35 -30.53
C LYS A 130 -14.13 -5.39 -31.07
N ALA A 131 -14.78 -6.57 -31.08
CA ALA A 131 -16.11 -6.76 -31.67
C ALA A 131 -16.90 -7.88 -30.97
N LYS A 132 -18.24 -7.84 -31.06
CA LYS A 132 -19.15 -8.81 -30.41
C LYS A 132 -19.01 -10.26 -30.91
N THR A 133 -18.37 -10.50 -32.05
CA THR A 133 -18.36 -11.82 -32.69
C THR A 133 -17.10 -12.01 -33.54
N MET A 134 -16.04 -12.55 -32.95
CA MET A 134 -15.09 -13.39 -33.70
C MET A 134 -15.38 -14.85 -33.31
N LYS A 135 -15.67 -15.71 -34.30
CA LYS A 135 -16.10 -17.11 -34.10
C LYS A 135 -15.08 -18.00 -33.36
N HIS A 136 -13.84 -17.53 -33.18
CA HIS A 136 -12.72 -18.30 -32.63
C HIS A 136 -12.08 -17.64 -31.40
N GLU A 137 -12.79 -16.68 -30.79
CA GLU A 137 -12.39 -16.04 -29.54
C GLU A 137 -13.21 -16.60 -28.37
N ILE A 138 -12.52 -17.18 -27.39
CA ILE A 138 -13.15 -17.67 -26.17
C ILE A 138 -12.85 -16.69 -25.04
N PRO A 139 -13.85 -16.15 -24.33
CA PRO A 139 -13.62 -15.28 -23.19
C PRO A 139 -12.76 -15.96 -22.12
N ALA A 140 -11.74 -15.26 -21.61
CA ALA A 140 -10.77 -15.83 -20.67
C ALA A 140 -11.42 -16.32 -19.36
N TRP A 141 -12.53 -15.70 -18.93
CA TRP A 141 -13.25 -16.11 -17.73
C TRP A 141 -13.88 -17.51 -17.81
N LYS A 142 -14.05 -18.06 -19.02
CA LYS A 142 -14.53 -19.43 -19.21
C LYS A 142 -13.45 -20.49 -18.97
N LEU A 143 -12.17 -20.10 -18.81
CA LEU A 143 -11.07 -21.04 -18.62
C LEU A 143 -11.18 -21.83 -17.31
N LEU A 144 -11.64 -21.19 -16.23
CA LEU A 144 -11.70 -21.81 -14.91
C LEU A 144 -13.14 -22.23 -14.52
N ASP A 145 -14.10 -22.11 -15.45
CA ASP A 145 -15.48 -22.51 -15.25
C ASP A 145 -15.68 -23.95 -15.78
N PRO A 146 -15.96 -24.94 -14.91
CA PRO A 146 -16.12 -26.33 -15.32
C PRO A 146 -17.30 -26.57 -16.28
N ILE A 147 -18.38 -25.79 -16.14
CA ILE A 147 -19.57 -25.93 -16.98
C ILE A 147 -19.25 -25.39 -18.36
N ALA A 148 -18.71 -24.17 -18.42
CA ALA A 148 -18.34 -23.54 -19.68
C ALA A 148 -17.28 -24.35 -20.44
N TYR A 149 -16.33 -24.97 -19.72
CA TYR A 149 -15.32 -25.84 -20.33
C TYR A 149 -15.94 -27.03 -21.08
N GLY A 150 -16.93 -27.69 -20.48
CA GLY A 150 -17.63 -28.82 -21.10
C GLY A 150 -18.40 -28.43 -22.36
N GLU A 151 -19.15 -27.33 -22.29
CA GLU A 151 -19.91 -26.79 -23.43
C GLU A 151 -18.99 -26.42 -24.60
N ILE A 152 -17.92 -25.65 -24.32
CA ILE A 152 -16.96 -25.21 -25.33
C ILE A 152 -16.29 -26.39 -26.02
N LEU A 153 -15.87 -27.42 -25.26
CA LEU A 153 -15.26 -28.60 -25.86
C LEU A 153 -16.20 -29.35 -26.80
N ALA A 154 -17.48 -29.46 -26.43
CA ALA A 154 -18.49 -30.09 -27.28
C ALA A 154 -18.70 -29.31 -28.58
N ASP A 155 -18.82 -27.99 -28.49
CA ASP A 155 -18.99 -27.11 -29.65
C ASP A 155 -17.81 -27.21 -30.61
N TYR A 156 -16.57 -27.10 -30.10
CA TYR A 156 -15.39 -27.15 -30.96
C TYR A 156 -15.07 -28.56 -31.48
N ALA A 157 -15.51 -29.63 -30.82
CA ALA A 157 -15.37 -30.98 -31.35
C ALA A 157 -16.18 -31.18 -32.65
N ILE A 158 -17.33 -30.52 -32.78
CA ILE A 158 -18.12 -30.51 -34.01
C ILE A 158 -17.38 -29.72 -35.10
N VAL A 159 -16.92 -28.50 -34.76
CA VAL A 159 -16.18 -27.63 -35.69
C VAL A 159 -14.89 -28.30 -36.19
N ASP A 160 -14.14 -28.97 -35.32
CA ASP A 160 -12.91 -29.67 -35.66
C ASP A 160 -13.16 -30.81 -36.66
N ARG A 161 -14.28 -31.52 -36.54
CA ARG A 161 -14.68 -32.55 -37.52
C ARG A 161 -15.04 -31.95 -38.87
N GLU A 162 -15.80 -30.86 -38.88
CA GLU A 162 -16.27 -30.21 -40.12
C GLU A 162 -15.15 -29.50 -40.87
N LYS A 163 -14.28 -28.79 -40.14
CA LYS A 163 -13.25 -27.90 -40.70
C LYS A 163 -11.83 -28.45 -40.64
N LYS A 164 -11.64 -29.66 -40.08
CA LYS A 164 -10.32 -30.28 -39.83
C LYS A 164 -9.37 -29.36 -39.04
N THR A 165 -9.92 -28.67 -38.04
CA THR A 165 -9.17 -27.85 -37.07
C THR A 165 -8.80 -28.65 -35.82
N ASN A 166 -8.01 -28.04 -34.93
CA ASN A 166 -7.58 -28.62 -33.65
C ASN A 166 -7.97 -27.69 -32.47
N PHE A 167 -9.11 -27.02 -32.56
CA PHE A 167 -9.53 -26.01 -31.59
C PHE A 167 -9.89 -26.59 -30.23
N ALA A 168 -10.54 -27.76 -30.19
CA ALA A 168 -10.87 -28.42 -28.92
C ALA A 168 -9.60 -28.82 -28.15
N SER A 169 -8.56 -29.31 -28.85
CA SER A 169 -7.28 -29.64 -28.21
C SER A 169 -6.53 -28.39 -27.74
N ILE A 170 -6.53 -27.30 -28.54
CA ILE A 170 -5.89 -26.03 -28.16
C ILE A 170 -6.57 -25.43 -26.92
N TRP A 171 -7.90 -25.50 -26.84
CA TRP A 171 -8.65 -25.04 -25.67
C TRP A 171 -8.33 -25.88 -24.43
N ARG A 172 -8.29 -27.21 -24.58
CA ARG A 172 -7.90 -28.13 -23.49
C ARG A 172 -6.50 -27.81 -22.96
N GLU A 173 -5.53 -27.64 -23.85
CA GLU A 173 -4.16 -27.25 -23.49
C GLU A 173 -4.14 -25.93 -22.71
N CYS A 174 -4.85 -24.90 -23.19
CA CYS A 174 -4.95 -23.62 -22.51
C CYS A 174 -5.55 -23.76 -21.10
N HIS A 175 -6.64 -24.51 -20.97
CA HIS A 175 -7.26 -24.81 -19.67
C HIS A 175 -6.29 -25.50 -18.72
N GLU A 176 -5.62 -26.57 -19.16
CA GLU A 176 -4.69 -27.36 -18.34
C GLU A 176 -3.50 -26.51 -17.84
N ILE A 177 -2.95 -25.64 -18.69
CA ILE A 177 -1.88 -24.72 -18.31
C ILE A 177 -2.35 -23.78 -17.20
N PHE A 178 -3.50 -23.13 -17.35
CA PHE A 178 -3.97 -22.15 -16.38
C PHE A 178 -4.40 -22.77 -15.05
N VAL A 179 -5.05 -23.94 -15.07
CA VAL A 179 -5.46 -24.64 -13.84
C VAL A 179 -4.25 -25.06 -13.01
N ASN A 180 -3.18 -25.49 -13.68
CA ASN A 180 -1.99 -26.06 -13.04
C ASN A 180 -0.79 -25.10 -12.95
N TYR A 181 -0.91 -23.87 -13.44
CA TYR A 181 0.21 -22.92 -13.48
C TYR A 181 0.78 -22.70 -12.06
N PRO A 182 2.05 -23.06 -11.80
CA PRO A 182 2.63 -22.96 -10.47
C PRO A 182 2.94 -21.51 -10.12
N LEU A 183 2.66 -21.13 -8.88
CA LEU A 183 2.99 -19.81 -8.35
C LEU A 183 4.20 -19.90 -7.43
N SER A 184 5.20 -19.03 -7.68
CA SER A 184 6.31 -18.83 -6.76
C SER A 184 5.85 -17.89 -5.63
N ILE A 185 5.63 -18.44 -4.43
CA ILE A 185 5.14 -17.67 -3.29
C ILE A 185 6.20 -17.66 -2.20
N VAL A 186 6.53 -16.45 -1.73
CA VAL A 186 7.43 -16.22 -0.61
C VAL A 186 6.62 -15.60 0.51
N ARG A 187 6.53 -16.29 1.64
CA ARG A 187 5.79 -15.86 2.82
C ARG A 187 6.74 -15.45 3.93
N THR A 188 6.50 -14.30 4.54
CA THR A 188 7.24 -13.85 5.72
C THR A 188 6.46 -14.14 7.00
N ILE A 189 7.10 -14.75 7.98
CA ILE A 189 6.53 -15.25 9.24
C ILE A 189 7.17 -14.50 10.43
N ASN A 190 6.41 -14.25 11.50
CA ASN A 190 6.88 -13.68 12.78
C ASN A 190 7.56 -12.31 12.68
N ASN A 191 7.25 -11.53 11.64
CA ASN A 191 7.74 -10.16 11.54
C ASN A 191 6.75 -9.20 12.19
N ASN A 192 7.28 -8.33 13.06
CA ASN A 192 6.56 -7.14 13.46
C ASN A 192 6.34 -6.25 12.22
N LEU A 193 5.40 -5.31 12.32
CA LEU A 193 5.07 -4.44 11.19
C LEU A 193 6.28 -3.63 10.69
N ASP A 194 7.22 -3.25 11.56
CA ASP A 194 8.43 -2.49 11.17
C ASP A 194 9.31 -3.28 10.18
N ASP A 195 9.58 -4.55 10.49
CA ASP A 195 10.33 -5.46 9.62
C ASP A 195 9.61 -5.63 8.26
N VAL A 196 8.27 -5.69 8.27
CA VAL A 196 7.46 -5.85 7.06
C VAL A 196 7.49 -4.60 6.19
N VAL A 197 7.43 -3.42 6.78
CA VAL A 197 7.55 -2.15 6.04
C VAL A 197 8.92 -2.06 5.37
N GLU A 198 9.99 -2.42 6.08
CA GLU A 198 11.33 -2.44 5.49
C GLU A 198 11.44 -3.46 4.35
N ILE A 199 10.93 -4.68 4.54
CA ILE A 199 10.88 -5.71 3.49
C ILE A 199 10.10 -5.21 2.28
N PHE A 200 8.96 -4.56 2.50
CA PHE A 200 8.12 -4.01 1.46
C PHE A 200 8.82 -2.88 0.69
N GLU A 201 9.51 -1.96 1.38
CA GLU A 201 10.31 -0.90 0.74
C GLU A 201 11.47 -1.48 -0.09
N ARG A 202 12.11 -2.55 0.39
CA ARG A 202 13.20 -3.24 -0.32
C ARG A 202 12.72 -4.01 -1.55
N ILE A 203 11.56 -4.67 -1.48
CA ILE A 203 11.01 -5.44 -2.62
C ILE A 203 10.46 -4.51 -3.70
N ASN A 204 9.83 -3.39 -3.32
CA ASN A 204 9.22 -2.44 -4.28
C ASN A 204 10.22 -1.57 -5.06
N GLN A 205 11.53 -1.88 -5.01
CA GLN A 205 12.57 -1.12 -5.70
C GLN A 205 12.43 -1.13 -7.24
N GLY A 206 11.71 -2.09 -7.81
CA GLY A 206 11.46 -2.18 -9.27
C GLY A 206 10.29 -1.31 -9.80
N GLY A 207 9.54 -0.60 -8.93
CA GLY A 207 8.36 0.20 -9.31
C GLY A 207 8.32 1.60 -8.66
N LYS A 208 7.17 2.29 -8.72
CA LYS A 208 6.96 3.53 -7.93
C LYS A 208 7.07 3.14 -6.46
N ARG A 209 8.15 3.59 -5.80
CA ARG A 209 8.43 3.32 -4.39
C ARG A 209 7.22 3.74 -3.55
N LEU A 210 6.63 2.78 -2.86
CA LEU A 210 5.67 3.04 -1.79
C LEU A 210 6.49 3.14 -0.50
N THR A 211 6.27 4.22 0.24
CA THR A 211 6.97 4.61 1.46
C THR A 211 6.10 4.38 2.69
N ALA A 212 6.69 4.39 3.89
CA ALA A 212 5.92 4.38 5.14
C ALA A 212 4.83 5.48 5.20
N PHE A 213 5.06 6.65 4.57
CA PHE A 213 4.06 7.71 4.48
C PHE A 213 2.82 7.30 3.67
N ASP A 214 2.98 6.53 2.60
CA ASP A 214 1.85 6.05 1.79
C ASP A 214 0.95 5.12 2.61
N LEU A 215 1.53 4.37 3.56
CA LEU A 215 0.77 3.54 4.51
C LEU A 215 -0.08 4.41 5.45
N VAL A 216 0.52 5.46 6.02
CA VAL A 216 -0.16 6.42 6.91
C VAL A 216 -1.23 7.21 6.17
N GLN A 217 -0.95 7.62 4.92
CA GLN A 217 -1.94 8.31 4.10
C GLN A 217 -3.18 7.43 3.87
N ALA A 218 -2.99 6.14 3.61
CA ALA A 218 -4.09 5.21 3.40
C ALA A 218 -4.94 4.98 4.66
N SER A 219 -4.31 4.93 5.86
CA SER A 219 -5.04 4.77 7.13
C SER A 219 -5.74 6.05 7.58
N THR A 220 -5.22 7.21 7.19
CA THR A 220 -5.74 8.52 7.59
C THR A 220 -6.79 9.09 6.63
N TRP A 221 -7.06 8.45 5.49
CA TRP A 221 -8.06 8.95 4.53
C TRP A 221 -9.51 8.70 4.97
N SER A 222 -10.36 9.72 4.79
CA SER A 222 -11.82 9.62 4.83
C SER A 222 -12.45 10.68 3.91
N PRO A 223 -13.74 10.56 3.52
CA PRO A 223 -14.42 11.58 2.72
C PRO A 223 -14.38 13.00 3.32
N ASN A 224 -14.18 13.10 4.65
CA ASN A 224 -14.16 14.35 5.39
C ASN A 224 -12.76 14.76 5.89
N PHE A 225 -11.72 14.01 5.52
CA PHE A 225 -10.33 14.28 5.93
C PHE A 225 -9.34 13.54 5.03
N ASP A 226 -8.55 14.29 4.27
CA ASP A 226 -7.42 13.79 3.49
C ASP A 226 -6.13 14.40 4.03
N LEU A 227 -5.22 13.57 4.55
CA LEU A 227 -3.97 14.05 5.15
C LEU A 227 -3.07 14.74 4.12
N ASN A 228 -2.98 14.23 2.89
CA ASN A 228 -2.11 14.79 1.86
C ASN A 228 -2.62 16.16 1.38
N GLU A 229 -3.92 16.30 1.16
CA GLU A 229 -4.52 17.60 0.81
C GLU A 229 -4.28 18.63 1.92
N ASN A 230 -4.42 18.21 3.18
CA ASN A 230 -4.16 19.04 4.34
C ASN A 230 -2.68 19.44 4.48
N ILE A 231 -1.74 18.54 4.22
CA ILE A 231 -0.29 18.83 4.17
C ILE A 231 0.01 19.85 3.07
N GLN A 232 -0.58 19.71 1.89
CA GLN A 232 -0.41 20.66 0.79
C GLN A 232 -0.93 22.06 1.18
N LYS A 233 -2.12 22.14 1.78
CA LYS A 233 -2.67 23.39 2.31
C LYS A 233 -1.76 24.04 3.35
N LEU A 234 -1.16 23.24 4.25
CA LEU A 234 -0.21 23.73 5.23
C LEU A 234 1.07 24.27 4.58
N ASN A 235 1.67 23.51 3.66
CA ASN A 235 2.87 23.94 2.92
C ASN A 235 2.63 25.20 2.09
N ASN A 236 1.43 25.39 1.55
CA ASN A 236 1.07 26.60 0.81
C ASN A 236 0.78 27.81 1.71
N SER A 237 0.69 27.63 3.03
CA SER A 237 0.35 28.70 3.97
C SER A 237 1.56 29.49 4.50
N PHE A 238 2.77 29.09 4.14
CA PHE A 238 4.00 29.85 4.36
C PHE A 238 4.81 29.90 3.07
N ASP A 239 5.77 30.83 2.98
CA ASP A 239 6.60 31.07 1.79
C ASP A 239 7.53 29.87 1.50
N SER A 240 6.97 28.85 0.86
CA SER A 240 7.66 27.59 0.56
C SER A 240 8.74 27.72 -0.52
N GLU A 241 8.74 28.81 -1.31
CA GLU A 241 9.82 29.09 -2.27
C GLU A 241 11.09 29.52 -1.53
N LYS A 242 10.94 30.31 -0.47
CA LYS A 242 12.06 30.77 0.35
C LYS A 242 12.51 29.76 1.41
N TYR A 243 11.57 29.11 2.06
CA TYR A 243 11.84 28.28 3.25
C TYR A 243 11.74 26.77 2.99
N GLY A 244 11.52 26.35 1.74
CA GLY A 244 11.30 24.96 1.38
C GLY A 244 9.96 24.40 1.88
N LYS A 245 9.63 23.17 1.45
CA LYS A 245 8.41 22.47 1.87
C LYS A 245 8.73 21.54 3.02
N LEU A 246 7.84 21.47 4.02
CA LEU A 246 7.94 20.45 5.05
C LEU A 246 7.76 19.07 4.43
N GLN A 247 8.66 18.16 4.79
CA GLN A 247 8.58 16.77 4.37
C GLN A 247 7.38 16.08 5.03
N ASP A 248 6.74 15.17 4.31
CA ASP A 248 5.58 14.41 4.81
C ASP A 248 5.85 13.72 6.15
N LYS A 249 7.06 13.14 6.28
CA LYS A 249 7.54 12.50 7.51
C LYS A 249 7.55 13.45 8.71
N THR A 250 7.82 14.74 8.51
CA THR A 250 7.82 15.76 9.57
C THR A 250 6.42 15.99 10.10
N ILE A 251 5.42 16.02 9.21
CA ILE A 251 4.03 16.21 9.60
C ILE A 251 3.48 14.97 10.30
N VAL A 252 3.75 13.77 9.76
CA VAL A 252 3.37 12.51 10.41
C VAL A 252 3.99 12.40 11.79
N PHE A 253 5.26 12.76 11.94
CA PHE A 253 5.91 12.79 13.23
C PHE A 253 5.21 13.74 14.21
N ALA A 254 4.91 14.98 13.80
CA ALA A 254 4.16 15.92 14.65
C ALA A 254 2.81 15.35 15.11
N LEU A 255 2.06 14.70 14.21
CA LEU A 255 0.79 14.03 14.55
C LEU A 255 0.98 12.91 15.57
N CYS A 256 2.00 12.07 15.39
CA CYS A 256 2.31 10.98 16.31
C CYS A 256 2.62 11.50 17.72
N LEU A 257 3.44 12.54 17.82
CA LEU A 257 3.74 13.18 19.11
C LEU A 257 2.46 13.72 19.76
N ASN A 258 1.61 14.41 18.99
CA ASN A 258 0.41 15.05 19.53
C ASN A 258 -0.64 14.03 20.04
N ILE A 259 -0.76 12.88 19.38
CA ILE A 259 -1.74 11.85 19.71
C ILE A 259 -1.19 10.85 20.75
N PHE A 260 0.06 10.40 20.57
CA PHE A 260 0.63 9.27 21.31
C PHE A 260 1.80 9.65 22.22
N ASN A 261 2.24 10.92 22.21
CA ASN A 261 3.45 11.40 22.91
C ASN A 261 4.71 10.58 22.59
N ASN A 262 4.75 9.98 21.40
CA ASN A 262 5.82 9.08 20.98
C ASN A 262 5.82 8.96 19.45
N TYR A 263 6.94 8.53 18.89
CA TYR A 263 7.10 8.35 17.45
C TYR A 263 8.02 7.17 17.14
N ASN A 264 7.50 6.24 16.34
CA ASN A 264 8.24 5.19 15.65
C ASN A 264 7.38 4.70 14.48
N ASN A 265 7.91 3.76 13.71
CA ASN A 265 7.23 3.23 12.54
C ASN A 265 5.90 2.52 12.87
N LEU A 266 5.77 1.87 14.02
CA LEU A 266 4.51 1.28 14.49
C LEU A 266 3.45 2.34 14.83
N ILE A 267 3.87 3.40 15.54
CA ILE A 267 2.97 4.44 16.05
C ILE A 267 2.38 5.27 14.92
N GLN A 268 3.17 5.62 13.90
CA GLN A 268 2.63 6.35 12.76
C GLN A 268 1.53 5.58 12.04
N LEU A 269 1.56 4.24 12.08
CA LEU A 269 0.55 3.40 11.45
C LEU A 269 -0.72 3.27 12.29
N GLN A 270 -0.69 3.65 13.57
CA GLN A 270 -1.88 3.80 14.41
C GLN A 270 -2.65 5.10 14.12
N LEU A 271 -2.11 5.99 13.28
CA LEU A 271 -2.84 7.16 12.82
C LEU A 271 -4.03 6.73 11.96
N ASP A 272 -5.18 7.32 12.24
CA ASP A 272 -6.43 7.08 11.54
C ASP A 272 -7.14 8.40 11.24
N ALA A 273 -8.11 8.38 10.34
CA ALA A 273 -8.81 9.59 9.93
C ALA A 273 -9.50 10.32 11.10
N SER A 274 -9.99 9.59 12.11
CA SER A 274 -10.70 10.15 13.26
C SER A 274 -9.74 10.88 14.21
N ASN A 275 -8.62 10.23 14.56
CA ASN A 275 -7.63 10.79 15.46
C ASN A 275 -6.88 11.97 14.81
N CYS A 276 -6.49 11.84 13.53
CA CYS A 276 -5.84 12.92 12.80
C CYS A 276 -6.77 14.12 12.63
N LYS A 277 -8.03 13.91 12.23
CA LYS A 277 -9.00 15.00 12.07
C LYS A 277 -9.21 15.79 13.37
N LYS A 278 -9.27 15.11 14.51
CA LYS A 278 -9.43 15.76 15.83
C LYS A 278 -8.28 16.69 16.18
N VAL A 279 -7.04 16.30 15.90
CA VAL A 279 -5.84 17.05 16.31
C VAL A 279 -5.29 17.98 15.22
N TRP A 280 -5.74 17.85 13.98
CA TRP A 280 -5.13 18.50 12.81
C TRP A 280 -5.08 20.02 12.94
N SER A 281 -6.18 20.68 13.30
CA SER A 281 -6.27 22.14 13.38
C SER A 281 -5.24 22.71 14.36
N LYS A 282 -5.16 22.12 15.57
CA LYS A 282 -4.18 22.51 16.59
C LYS A 282 -2.76 22.18 16.16
N THR A 283 -2.53 20.99 15.56
CA THR A 283 -1.22 20.59 15.03
C THR A 283 -0.70 21.57 13.97
N ALA A 284 -1.55 21.97 13.01
CA ALA A 284 -1.19 22.92 11.98
C ALA A 284 -0.85 24.31 12.55
N LYS A 285 -1.59 24.79 13.57
CA LYS A 285 -1.29 26.04 14.28
C LYS A 285 0.08 25.94 14.99
N SER A 286 0.31 24.85 15.71
CA SER A 286 1.56 24.63 16.46
C SER A 286 2.79 24.48 15.55
N ILE A 287 2.64 23.87 14.36
CA ILE A 287 3.71 23.82 13.35
C ILE A 287 4.06 25.23 12.82
N LYS A 288 3.06 26.09 12.61
CA LYS A 288 3.32 27.49 12.21
C LYS A 288 4.06 28.24 13.31
N GLN A 289 3.65 28.06 14.57
CA GLN A 289 4.33 28.65 15.73
C GLN A 289 5.77 28.17 15.85
N SER A 290 6.05 26.89 15.60
CA SER A 290 7.43 26.38 15.62
C SER A 290 8.29 26.94 14.50
N ILE A 291 7.73 27.11 13.29
CA ILE A 291 8.42 27.78 12.19
C ILE A 291 8.73 29.24 12.55
N ASP A 292 7.75 29.99 13.06
CA ASP A 292 7.95 31.39 13.39
C ASP A 292 8.91 31.58 14.57
N PHE A 293 8.91 30.66 15.52
CA PHE A 293 9.93 30.58 16.57
C PHE A 293 11.33 30.39 15.98
N ILE A 294 11.50 29.46 15.04
CA ILE A 294 12.79 29.22 14.36
C ILE A 294 13.24 30.44 13.56
N LYS A 295 12.32 31.13 12.87
CA LYS A 295 12.62 32.40 12.18
C LYS A 295 13.08 33.48 13.15
N SER A 296 12.49 33.54 14.36
CA SER A 296 12.85 34.53 15.38
C SER A 296 14.29 34.36 15.88
N MET A 297 14.86 33.15 15.78
CA MET A 297 16.27 32.86 16.07
C MET A 297 17.23 33.29 14.93
N GLY A 298 16.72 33.88 13.85
CA GLY A 298 17.51 34.40 12.74
C GLY A 298 17.75 33.42 11.59
N ILE A 299 17.13 32.24 11.61
CA ILE A 299 17.22 31.27 10.51
C ILE A 299 16.32 31.73 9.35
N LYS A 300 16.93 31.95 8.19
CA LYS A 300 16.28 32.51 7.00
C LYS A 300 16.22 31.56 5.80
N ASP A 301 16.84 30.39 5.93
CA ASP A 301 17.00 29.39 4.87
C ASP A 301 15.99 28.23 4.99
N ASP A 302 16.12 27.26 4.09
CA ASP A 302 15.31 26.05 3.96
C ASP A 302 15.13 25.28 5.30
N PHE A 303 13.88 24.98 5.64
CA PHE A 303 13.49 24.22 6.83
C PHE A 303 13.55 22.70 6.67
N THR A 304 13.75 22.19 5.45
CA THR A 304 13.89 20.76 5.15
C THR A 304 14.93 20.03 6.03
N PRO A 305 16.10 20.61 6.37
CA PRO A 305 17.08 19.99 7.27
C PRO A 305 16.62 19.85 8.73
N TYR A 306 15.48 20.43 9.11
CA TYR A 306 14.98 20.49 10.49
C TYR A 306 13.81 19.52 10.74
N HIS A 307 13.71 18.47 9.93
CA HIS A 307 12.61 17.49 9.95
C HIS A 307 12.36 16.80 11.29
N THR A 308 13.33 16.79 12.22
CA THR A 308 13.18 16.28 13.60
C THR A 308 13.03 17.39 14.63
N LEU A 309 13.60 18.58 14.40
CA LEU A 309 13.52 19.70 15.36
C LEU A 309 12.15 20.38 15.33
N ILE A 310 11.56 20.52 14.13
CA ILE A 310 10.24 21.15 13.95
C ILE A 310 9.14 20.38 14.69
N PRO A 311 9.01 19.04 14.58
CA PRO A 311 8.00 18.28 15.31
C PRO A 311 8.16 18.36 16.84
N MET A 312 9.40 18.46 17.33
CA MET A 312 9.67 18.59 18.76
C MET A 312 9.26 19.97 19.29
N ILE A 313 9.66 21.06 18.61
CA ILE A 313 9.23 22.41 19.02
C ILE A 313 7.71 22.55 18.88
N GLN A 314 7.10 22.01 17.82
CA GLN A 314 5.65 22.10 17.69
C GLN A 314 4.93 21.31 18.79
N PHE A 315 5.52 20.22 19.29
CA PHE A 315 4.94 19.45 20.39
C PHE A 315 4.84 20.28 21.67
N TYR A 316 5.84 21.12 21.96
CA TYR A 316 5.75 22.13 23.02
C TYR A 316 4.56 23.08 22.80
N PHE A 317 4.47 23.71 21.63
CA PHE A 317 3.36 24.63 21.31
C PHE A 317 1.98 23.93 21.29
N TYR A 318 1.94 22.64 20.99
CA TYR A 318 0.70 21.86 20.99
C TYR A 318 0.24 21.55 22.42
N LYS A 319 1.16 21.34 23.37
CA LYS A 319 0.84 21.07 24.78
C LYS A 319 0.64 22.34 25.59
N LEU A 320 1.17 23.48 25.13
CA LEU A 320 0.93 24.78 25.73
C LEU A 320 -0.58 25.08 25.80
N THR A 321 -1.05 25.45 26.99
CA THR A 321 -2.44 25.82 27.27
C THR A 321 -2.70 27.30 27.02
N ASP A 322 -1.69 28.14 27.26
CA ASP A 322 -1.73 29.58 27.07
C ASP A 322 -1.25 29.97 25.65
N GLU A 323 -1.69 31.13 25.14
CA GLU A 323 -1.32 31.55 23.79
C GLU A 323 0.10 32.14 23.70
N GLU A 324 0.67 32.57 24.84
CA GLU A 324 1.98 33.20 24.89
C GLU A 324 3.06 32.32 25.54
N ILE A 325 4.26 32.37 24.97
CA ILE A 325 5.42 31.66 25.49
C ILE A 325 6.03 32.43 26.67
N ILE A 326 6.26 31.75 27.77
CA ILE A 326 7.00 32.32 28.91
C ILE A 326 8.47 32.50 28.51
N GLU A 327 9.05 33.66 28.83
CA GLU A 327 10.42 34.01 28.44
C GLU A 327 11.49 33.01 28.95
N SER A 328 11.24 32.36 30.10
CA SER A 328 12.10 31.27 30.60
C SER A 328 12.09 30.06 29.65
N HIS A 329 10.91 29.63 29.19
CA HIS A 329 10.75 28.49 28.29
C HIS A 329 11.36 28.79 26.93
N ARG A 330 11.19 30.03 26.45
CA ARG A 330 11.83 30.50 25.22
C ARG A 330 13.34 30.27 25.26
N LYS A 331 14.02 30.73 26.31
CA LYS A 331 15.48 30.57 26.44
C LYS A 331 15.92 29.10 26.49
N GLU A 332 15.18 28.25 27.20
CA GLU A 332 15.47 26.82 27.27
C GLU A 332 15.26 26.11 25.91
N LEU A 333 14.19 26.46 25.18
CA LEU A 333 13.95 25.91 23.83
C LEU A 333 15.00 26.38 22.82
N GLU A 334 15.42 27.64 22.86
CA GLU A 334 16.50 28.15 22.00
C GLU A 334 17.82 27.42 22.29
N LYS A 335 18.17 27.26 23.57
CA LYS A 335 19.35 26.52 24.01
C LYS A 335 19.30 25.05 23.57
N TRP A 336 18.17 24.38 23.77
CA TRP A 336 17.95 23.01 23.33
C TRP A 336 18.09 22.88 21.81
N PHE A 337 17.50 23.80 21.04
CA PHE A 337 17.53 23.76 19.58
C PHE A 337 18.96 23.80 19.05
N TRP A 338 19.77 24.74 19.53
CA TRP A 338 21.17 24.87 19.11
C TRP A 338 22.00 23.68 19.57
N ASN A 339 21.82 23.20 20.80
CA ASN A 339 22.50 22.01 21.30
C ASN A 339 22.16 20.77 20.46
N ALA A 340 20.88 20.52 20.20
CA ALA A 340 20.43 19.37 19.40
C ALA A 340 20.95 19.44 17.96
N LYS A 341 20.98 20.65 17.37
CA LYS A 341 21.46 20.86 16.00
C LYS A 341 22.97 20.64 15.88
N PHE A 342 23.78 21.25 16.75
CA PHE A 342 25.24 21.16 16.65
C PHE A 342 25.82 19.83 17.15
N SER A 343 25.16 19.17 18.09
CA SER A 343 25.57 17.83 18.56
C SER A 343 25.14 16.70 17.63
N ASN A 344 24.36 16.98 16.59
CA ASN A 344 23.67 15.98 15.78
C ASN A 344 22.92 14.96 16.65
N ARG A 345 22.17 15.43 17.67
CA ARG A 345 21.51 14.59 18.68
C ARG A 345 20.67 13.43 18.11
N TYR A 346 20.16 13.55 16.88
CA TYR A 346 19.33 12.53 16.24
C TYR A 346 20.03 11.68 15.18
N SER A 347 21.35 11.82 14.99
CA SER A 347 22.12 10.95 14.09
C SER A 347 22.58 9.69 14.83
N GLY A 348 21.80 8.61 14.78
CA GLY A 348 22.16 7.31 15.38
C GLY A 348 21.05 6.72 16.26
N THR A 349 21.09 7.00 17.57
CA THR A 349 20.14 6.53 18.60
C THR A 349 18.87 7.41 18.69
N SER A 350 18.23 7.66 17.55
CA SER A 350 17.16 8.65 17.42
C SER A 350 15.97 8.40 18.37
N THR A 351 15.50 7.15 18.51
CA THR A 351 14.26 6.86 19.26
C THR A 351 14.35 7.08 20.77
N ALA A 352 15.52 6.83 21.38
CA ALA A 352 15.73 7.04 22.82
C ALA A 352 15.79 8.54 23.15
N ASN A 353 16.57 9.30 22.38
CA ASN A 353 16.71 10.75 22.56
C ASN A 353 15.37 11.46 22.32
N LEU A 354 14.56 10.99 21.36
CA LEU A 354 13.22 11.50 21.14
C LEU A 354 12.31 11.35 22.35
N LYS A 355 12.32 10.18 23.01
CA LYS A 355 11.54 9.96 24.23
C LYS A 355 12.00 10.85 25.37
N GLU A 356 13.31 10.98 25.55
CA GLU A 356 13.90 11.87 26.56
C GLU A 356 13.46 13.32 26.33
N ASP A 357 13.58 13.83 25.11
CA ASP A 357 13.22 15.21 24.78
C ASP A 357 11.70 15.44 24.89
N CYS A 358 10.86 14.44 24.56
CA CYS A 358 9.42 14.53 24.76
C CYS A 358 9.07 14.64 26.25
N ALA A 359 9.72 13.84 27.10
CA ALA A 359 9.53 13.91 28.55
C ALA A 359 10.00 15.26 29.11
N TRP A 360 11.13 15.77 28.64
CA TRP A 360 11.66 17.09 29.01
C TRP A 360 10.70 18.23 28.64
N ILE A 361 10.13 18.22 27.43
CA ILE A 361 9.12 19.23 27.03
C ILE A 361 7.91 19.21 27.97
N LEU A 362 7.42 18.02 28.32
CA LEU A 362 6.29 17.89 29.24
C LEU A 362 6.63 18.34 30.66
N ASP A 363 7.90 18.28 31.05
CA ASP A 363 8.35 18.72 32.37
C ASP A 363 8.48 20.23 32.46
N ILE A 364 8.98 20.90 31.41
CA ILE A 364 9.02 22.38 31.33
C ILE A 364 7.61 22.99 31.38
N LEU A 365 6.60 22.27 30.91
CA LEU A 365 5.22 22.75 30.90
C LEU A 365 4.47 22.58 32.23
N LYS A 366 5.06 21.93 33.23
CA LYS A 366 4.51 21.85 34.59
C LYS A 366 4.97 23.05 35.42
#